data_AF-B5HS94-F1
#
_entry.id   AF-B5HS94-F1
#
_cell.length_a   1.000
_cell.length_b   1.000
_cell.length_c   1.000
_cell.angle_alpha   90.00
_cell.angle_beta   90.00
_cell.angle_gamma   90.00
#
_symmetry.space_group_name_H-M   'P 1'
#
loop_
_entity.id
_entity.type
_entity.pdbx_description
1 polymer ?
#
loop_
_entity_poly.entity_id
_entity_poly.type
_entity_poly.pdbx_seq_one_letter_code
_entity_poly.pdbx_strand_id
1 'polypeptide(L)'
;MDLLWQQPRRNTLVSWPHDINQRLDILVRAAAAAGEQTSRSQILAALVATAETAPEAIAELLHAYRRLTADALTADNERTDLPTVRAPGPTRSST
;
A
#
# COMPACT_ATOMS: atom_id res chain seq x y z
N MET A 1 -10.54 24.51 -3.44
CA MET A 1 -10.11 23.63 -2.34
C MET A 1 -9.05 22.72 -2.91
N ASP A 2 -7.87 22.69 -2.29
CA ASP A 2 -6.76 21.89 -2.79
C ASP A 2 -6.86 20.46 -2.26
N LEU A 3 -6.61 19.47 -3.13
CA LEU A 3 -6.70 18.06 -2.76
C LEU A 3 -5.40 17.59 -2.09
N LEU A 4 -5.50 16.82 -1.00
CA LEU A 4 -4.33 16.34 -0.24
C LEU A 4 -3.36 15.53 -1.10
N TRP A 5 -3.86 14.72 -2.04
CA TRP A 5 -3.02 13.89 -2.93
C TRP A 5 -2.27 14.70 -4.00
N GLN A 6 -2.59 16.00 -4.15
CA GLN A 6 -1.95 16.95 -5.06
C GLN A 6 -0.92 17.86 -4.36
N GLN A 7 -0.77 17.74 -3.04
CA GLN A 7 0.16 18.54 -2.25
C GLN A 7 1.63 18.14 -2.51
N PRO A 8 2.61 19.02 -2.15
CA PRO A 8 4.03 18.70 -2.26
C PRO A 8 4.39 17.37 -1.61
N ARG A 9 5.11 16.52 -2.36
CA ARG A 9 5.43 15.15 -1.95
C ARG A 9 6.79 15.10 -1.27
N ARG A 10 6.89 14.29 -0.21
CA ARG A 10 8.18 13.88 0.38
C ARG A 10 8.40 12.40 0.10
N ASN A 11 9.62 12.04 -0.27
CA ASN A 11 10.01 10.65 -0.46
C ASN A 11 10.26 9.98 0.89
N THR A 12 9.69 8.81 1.10
CA THR A 12 9.87 7.99 2.30
C THR A 12 10.50 6.66 1.92
N LEU A 13 11.60 6.30 2.57
CA LEU A 13 12.20 4.97 2.49
C LEU A 13 11.68 4.13 3.65
N VAL A 14 10.99 3.03 3.35
CA VAL A 14 10.37 2.13 4.33
C VAL A 14 10.90 0.72 4.09
N SER A 15 11.25 0.03 5.18
CA SER A 15 11.63 -1.39 5.17
C SER A 15 10.57 -2.22 5.88
N TRP A 16 10.17 -3.34 5.27
CA TRP A 16 9.13 -4.25 5.78
C TRP A 16 9.33 -5.67 5.22
N PRO A 17 8.63 -6.69 5.76
CA PRO A 17 8.64 -8.04 5.19
C PRO A 17 8.20 -8.08 3.72
N HIS A 18 8.72 -9.04 2.96
CA HIS A 18 8.40 -9.22 1.53
C HIS A 18 6.89 -9.35 1.28
N ASP A 19 6.20 -10.12 2.11
CA ASP A 19 4.77 -10.39 1.95
C ASP A 19 3.90 -9.15 2.15
N ILE A 20 4.34 -8.20 2.99
CA ILE A 20 3.69 -6.89 3.12
C ILE A 20 3.91 -6.06 1.85
N ASN A 21 5.12 -6.11 1.29
CA ASN A 21 5.43 -5.44 0.03
C ASN A 21 4.55 -5.94 -1.13
N GLN A 22 4.39 -7.26 -1.23
CA GLN A 22 3.54 -7.92 -2.23
C GLN A 22 2.06 -7.59 -1.99
N ARG A 23 1.62 -7.57 -0.73
CA ARG A 23 0.25 -7.19 -0.38
C ARG A 23 -0.10 -5.79 -0.88
N LEU A 24 0.84 -4.85 -0.83
CA LEU A 24 0.62 -3.51 -1.39
C LEU A 24 0.42 -3.52 -2.92
N ASP A 25 1.11 -4.39 -3.66
CA ASP A 25 0.87 -4.56 -5.09
C ASP A 25 -0.52 -5.15 -5.37
N ILE A 26 -0.97 -6.10 -4.54
CA ILE A 26 -2.34 -6.64 -4.61
C ILE A 26 -3.38 -5.54 -4.36
N LEU A 27 -3.15 -4.63 -3.41
CA LEU A 27 -4.07 -3.50 -3.17
C LEU A 27 -4.16 -2.56 -4.38
N VAL A 28 -3.04 -2.28 -5.06
CA VAL A 28 -3.04 -1.49 -6.30
C VAL A 28 -3.82 -2.21 -7.40
N ARG A 29 -3.61 -3.53 -7.57
CA ARG A 29 -4.38 -4.33 -8.53
C ARG A 29 -5.88 -4.36 -8.22
N ALA A 30 -6.24 -4.42 -6.93
CA ALA A 30 -7.63 -4.39 -6.49
C ALA A 30 -8.29 -3.03 -6.80
N ALA A 31 -7.59 -1.92 -6.57
CA ALA A 31 -8.07 -0.60 -6.97
C ALA A 31 -8.23 -0.50 -8.49
N ALA A 32 -7.28 -1.02 -9.27
CA ALA A 32 -7.38 -1.04 -10.73
C ALA A 32 -8.58 -1.88 -11.22
N ALA A 33 -8.88 -3.00 -10.57
CA ALA A 33 -10.07 -3.80 -10.87
C ALA A 33 -11.38 -3.02 -10.63
N ALA A 34 -11.38 -2.08 -9.69
CA ALA A 34 -12.49 -1.17 -9.42
C ALA A 34 -12.53 0.05 -10.35
N GLY A 35 -11.62 0.16 -11.32
CA GLY A 35 -11.54 1.28 -12.26
C GLY A 35 -10.70 2.47 -11.78
N GLU A 36 -10.05 2.37 -10.61
CA GLU A 36 -9.25 3.45 -10.04
C GLU A 36 -7.81 3.42 -10.58
N GLN A 37 -7.37 4.54 -11.16
CA GLN A 37 -5.96 4.73 -11.53
C GLN A 37 -5.18 5.26 -10.33
N THR A 38 -4.41 4.39 -9.69
CA THR A 38 -3.67 4.71 -8.47
C THR A 38 -2.24 4.16 -8.49
N SER A 39 -1.46 4.57 -7.50
CA SER A 39 -0.08 4.14 -7.28
C SER A 39 0.11 3.61 -5.87
N ARG A 40 1.22 2.89 -5.65
CA ARG A 40 1.59 2.38 -4.31
C ARG A 40 1.63 3.49 -3.25
N SER A 41 2.16 4.67 -3.61
CA SER A 41 2.21 5.81 -2.69
C SER A 41 0.83 6.38 -2.39
N GLN A 42 -0.09 6.40 -3.37
CA GLN A 42 -1.48 6.82 -3.12
C GLN A 42 -2.24 5.82 -2.25
N ILE A 43 -2.04 4.51 -2.45
CA ILE A 43 -2.62 3.50 -1.54
C ILE A 43 -2.09 3.68 -0.12
N LEU A 44 -0.77 3.85 0.06
CA LEU A 44 -0.19 4.12 1.37
C LEU A 44 -0.72 5.41 2.00
N ALA A 45 -0.79 6.49 1.22
CA ALA A 45 -1.32 7.76 1.68
C ALA A 45 -2.79 7.63 2.09
N ALA A 46 -3.60 6.88 1.35
CA ALA A 46 -4.99 6.61 1.69
C ALA A 46 -5.10 5.82 3.01
N LEU A 47 -4.31 4.74 3.17
CA LEU A 47 -4.28 3.95 4.40
C LEU A 47 -3.92 4.80 5.62
N VAL A 48 -2.89 5.65 5.50
CA VAL A 48 -2.47 6.57 6.55
C VAL A 48 -3.53 7.63 6.84
N ALA A 49 -4.17 8.19 5.80
CA ALA A 49 -5.22 9.20 5.95
C ALA A 49 -6.48 8.66 6.63
N THR A 50 -6.75 7.35 6.53
CA THR A 50 -7.88 6.67 7.17
C THR A 50 -7.57 6.10 8.55
N ALA A 51 -6.31 6.09 8.97
CA ALA A 51 -5.92 5.48 10.24
C ALA A 51 -6.50 6.26 11.42
N GLU A 52 -7.11 5.54 12.37
CA GLU A 52 -7.58 6.12 13.63
C GLU A 52 -6.38 6.59 14.48
N THR A 53 -6.45 7.79 15.02
CA THR A 53 -5.35 8.41 15.78
C THR A 53 -5.45 8.22 17.29
N ALA A 54 -6.45 7.47 17.77
CA ALA A 54 -6.59 7.12 19.18
C ALA A 54 -5.40 6.24 19.62
N PRO A 55 -4.73 6.52 20.75
CA PRO A 55 -3.57 5.75 21.20
C PRO A 55 -3.85 4.25 21.31
N GLU A 56 -5.02 3.89 21.82
CA GLU A 56 -5.47 2.51 22.02
C GLU A 56 -5.62 1.78 20.68
N ALA A 57 -6.26 2.43 19.70
CA ALA A 57 -6.45 1.86 18.36
C ALA A 57 -5.11 1.57 17.66
N ILE A 58 -4.14 2.48 17.77
CA ILE A 58 -2.79 2.27 17.21
C ILE A 58 -2.06 1.13 17.94
N ALA A 59 -2.18 1.03 19.26
CA ALA A 59 -1.58 -0.06 20.01
C ALA A 59 -2.17 -1.41 19.59
N GLU A 60 -3.49 -1.51 19.46
CA GLU A 60 -4.17 -2.72 18.99
C GLU A 60 -3.75 -3.12 17.57
N LEU A 61 -3.67 -2.16 16.65
CA LEU A 61 -3.19 -2.37 15.28
C LEU A 61 -1.78 -2.97 15.28
N LEU A 62 -0.87 -2.41 16.10
CA LEU A 62 0.50 -2.91 16.22
C LEU A 62 0.56 -4.31 16.84
N HIS A 63 -0.27 -4.59 17.85
CA HIS A 63 -0.36 -5.92 18.45
C HIS A 63 -0.89 -6.96 17.46
N ALA A 64 -1.90 -6.61 16.66
CA ALA A 64 -2.42 -7.47 15.61
C ALA A 64 -1.34 -7.79 14.57
N TYR A 65 -0.64 -6.77 14.05
CA TYR A 65 0.45 -6.95 13.10
C TYR A 65 1.56 -7.86 13.64
N ARG A 66 2.00 -7.65 14.89
CA ARG A 66 3.09 -8.42 15.52
C ARG A 66 2.72 -9.88 15.83
N ARG A 67 1.44 -10.25 15.77
CA ARG A 67 0.95 -11.63 15.96
C ARG A 67 0.75 -12.39 14.65
N LEU A 68 0.90 -11.74 13.49
CA LEU A 68 0.79 -12.42 12.21
C LEU A 68 1.90 -13.48 12.06
N THR A 69 1.51 -14.67 11.63
CA THR A 69 2.44 -15.73 11.23
C THR A 69 3.02 -15.43 9.85
N ALA A 70 4.13 -16.09 9.52
CA ALA A 70 4.83 -15.84 8.25
C ALA A 70 3.97 -16.14 7.01
N ASP A 71 2.99 -17.03 7.13
CA ASP A 71 2.07 -17.46 6.08
C ASP A 71 0.72 -16.72 6.09
N ALA A 72 0.50 -15.79 7.03
CA ALA A 72 -0.80 -15.17 7.27
C ALA A 72 -1.36 -14.40 6.05
N LEU A 73 -0.49 -14.02 5.10
CA LEU A 73 -0.85 -13.26 3.91
C LEU A 73 -0.73 -14.06 2.60
N THR A 74 -0.22 -15.29 2.65
CA THR A 74 0.14 -16.05 1.44
C THR A 74 -1.05 -16.25 0.51
N ALA A 75 -2.18 -16.76 1.00
CA ALA A 75 -3.36 -17.04 0.18
C ALA A 75 -3.91 -15.78 -0.52
N ASP A 76 -4.00 -14.67 0.20
CA ASP A 76 -4.45 -13.39 -0.34
C ASP A 76 -3.43 -12.77 -1.31
N ASN A 77 -2.15 -13.09 -1.15
CA ASN A 77 -1.08 -12.58 -2.00
C ASN A 77 -1.01 -13.32 -3.36
N GLU A 78 -1.62 -14.50 -3.45
CA GLU A 78 -1.70 -15.32 -4.65
C GLU A 78 -2.93 -15.02 -5.52
N ARG A 79 -3.67 -13.92 -5.27
CA ARG A 79 -4.87 -13.56 -6.04
C ARG A 79 -4.59 -13.41 -7.55
N THR A 80 -5.07 -14.39 -8.31
CA THR A 80 -4.96 -14.48 -9.78
C THR A 80 -6.15 -13.86 -10.52
N ASP A 81 -7.25 -13.59 -9.82
CA ASP A 81 -8.48 -12.97 -10.33
C ASP A 81 -8.32 -11.48 -10.65
N LEU A 82 -7.32 -10.81 -10.07
CA LEU A 82 -7.08 -9.39 -10.27
C LEU A 82 -6.29 -9.10 -11.56
N PRO A 83 -6.50 -7.94 -12.21
CA PRO A 83 -5.72 -7.55 -13.38
C PRO A 83 -4.25 -7.34 -13.04
N THR A 84 -3.36 -7.52 -14.00
CA THR A 84 -1.96 -7.12 -13.88
C THR A 84 -1.84 -5.62 -14.12
N VAL A 85 -1.30 -4.87 -13.15
CA VAL A 85 -1.01 -3.45 -13.30
C VAL A 85 0.43 -3.31 -13.80
N ARG A 86 0.63 -2.69 -14.96
CA ARG A 86 2.00 -2.35 -15.41
C ARG A 86 2.59 -1.32 -14.45
N ALA A 87 3.62 -1.72 -13.72
CA ALA A 87 4.49 -0.74 -13.09
C ALA A 87 5.16 0.09 -14.20
N PRO A 88 5.11 1.43 -14.17
CA PRO A 88 5.96 2.24 -15.01
C PRO A 88 7.40 1.81 -14.76
N GLY A 89 8.09 1.34 -15.80
CA GLY A 89 9.50 0.95 -15.68
C GLY A 89 10.34 2.12 -15.12
N PRO A 90 11.50 1.84 -14.52
CA PRO A 90 12.35 2.88 -13.96
C PRO A 90 12.65 3.94 -15.03
N THR A 91 12.09 5.15 -14.86
CA THR A 91 12.45 6.29 -15.68
C THR A 91 13.89 6.65 -15.31
N ARG A 92 14.83 6.36 -16.21
CA ARG A 92 16.16 6.99 -16.14
C ARG A 92 15.93 8.49 -16.30
N SER A 93 15.92 9.21 -15.19
CA SER A 93 16.14 10.65 -15.20
C SER A 93 17.60 10.86 -15.58
N SER A 94 17.85 10.92 -16.88
CA SER A 94 19.11 11.39 -17.44
C SER A 94 19.15 12.90 -17.23
N THR A 95 19.96 13.38 -16.30
CA THR A 95 20.57 14.72 -16.35
C THR A 95 21.88 14.66 -15.58
#